data_AF-A0A382GML9-F1
#
_entry.id   AF-A0A382GML9-F1
#
_cell.length_a   1.000
_cell.length_b   1.000
_cell.length_c   1.000
_cell.angle_alpha   90.00
_cell.angle_beta   90.00
_cell.angle_gamma   90.00
#
_symmetry.space_group_name_H-M   'P 1'
#
loop_
_entity.id
_entity.type
_entity.pdbx_description
1 polymer ?
#
loop_
_entity_poly.entity_id
_entity_poly.type
_entity_poly.pdbx_seq_one_letter_code
_entity_poly.pdbx_strand_id
1 'polypeptide(L)' 'VGADWDGVEIMPKGIETMDKLPKLTERLLVRGFSERDVKKILGNNFKRVFREVTG' A
#
# COMPACT_ATOMS: atom_id res chain seq x y z
N VAL A 1 3.16 -1.76 -0.81
CA VAL A 1 2.04 -1.86 -1.78
C VAL A 1 2.63 -1.96 -3.18
N GLY A 2 2.12 -2.86 -4.02
CA GLY A 2 2.53 -2.99 -5.42
C GLY A 2 1.29 -3.24 -6.28
N ALA A 3 0.70 -2.17 -6.81
CA ALA A 3 -0.62 -2.21 -7.44
C ALA A 3 -0.59 -2.31 -8.98
N ASP A 4 0.59 -2.22 -9.58
CA ASP A 4 0.80 -2.43 -11.02
C ASP A 4 -0.06 -1.53 -11.94
N TRP A 5 -0.19 -0.25 -11.57
CA TRP A 5 -1.08 0.72 -12.25
C TRP A 5 -0.87 0.85 -13.77
N ASP A 6 0.36 0.67 -14.25
CA ASP A 6 0.70 0.78 -15.67
C ASP A 6 0.96 -0.59 -16.32
N GLY A 7 0.77 -1.69 -15.58
CA GLY A 7 1.04 -3.05 -16.02
C GLY A 7 -0.21 -3.88 -16.36
N VAL A 8 -1.40 -3.39 -16.04
CA VAL A 8 -2.68 -4.09 -16.30
C VAL A 8 -3.69 -3.20 -17.01
N GLU A 9 -4.57 -3.81 -17.81
CA GLU A 9 -5.62 -3.09 -18.55
C GLU A 9 -6.77 -2.60 -17.66
N ILE A 10 -7.04 -3.31 -16.55
CA ILE A 10 -8.21 -3.06 -15.70
C ILE A 10 -7.80 -3.03 -14.23
N MET A 11 -8.14 -1.93 -13.57
CA MET A 11 -7.93 -1.74 -12.13
C MET A 11 -9.24 -1.86 -11.34
N PRO A 12 -9.19 -2.26 -10.06
CA PRO A 12 -10.37 -2.25 -9.21
C PRO A 12 -10.93 -0.84 -9.01
N LYS A 13 -12.26 -0.74 -8.91
CA LYS A 13 -12.95 0.52 -8.66
C LYS A 13 -12.48 1.17 -7.36
N GLY A 14 -12.13 2.45 -7.43
CA GLY A 14 -11.63 3.25 -6.30
C GLY A 14 -10.12 3.18 -6.07
N ILE A 15 -9.35 2.43 -6.88
CA ILE A 15 -7.89 2.40 -6.86
C ILE A 15 -7.27 2.43 -8.28
N GLU A 16 -7.98 3.05 -9.21
CA GLU A 16 -7.65 3.06 -10.65
C GLU A 16 -6.28 3.67 -10.96
N THR A 17 -5.84 4.61 -10.13
CA THR A 17 -4.64 5.42 -10.35
C THR A 17 -3.86 5.61 -9.05
N MET A 18 -2.57 5.94 -9.14
CA MET A 18 -1.69 6.07 -7.97
C MET A 18 -2.18 7.13 -6.96
N ASP A 19 -2.83 8.21 -7.41
CA ASP A 19 -3.41 9.23 -6.54
C ASP A 19 -4.55 8.71 -5.64
N LYS A 20 -5.04 7.48 -5.86
CA LYS A 20 -6.04 6.83 -5.01
C LYS A 20 -5.45 6.10 -3.80
N LEU A 21 -4.13 6.04 -3.65
CA LEU A 21 -3.47 5.45 -2.47
C LEU A 21 -4.01 5.95 -1.11
N PRO A 22 -4.36 7.24 -0.91
CA PRO A 22 -4.98 7.69 0.33
C PRO A 22 -6.30 6.97 0.67
N LYS A 23 -7.09 6.57 -0.33
CA LYS A 23 -8.32 5.78 -0.11
C LYS A 23 -8.02 4.40 0.46
N LEU A 24 -6.93 3.77 0.03
CA LEU A 24 -6.50 2.49 0.62
C LEU A 24 -6.19 2.67 2.10
N THR A 25 -5.47 3.72 2.46
CA THR A 25 -5.14 4.06 3.87
C THR A 25 -6.41 4.25 4.70
N GLU A 26 -7.34 5.09 4.23
CA GLU A 26 -8.62 5.33 4.91
C GLU A 26 -9.40 4.03 5.11
N ARG A 27 -9.49 3.19 4.08
CA ARG A 27 -10.26 1.94 4.12
C ARG A 27 -9.64 0.87 5.00
N LEU A 28 -8.33 0.92 5.25
CA LEU A 28 -7.66 0.08 6.25
C LEU A 28 -7.97 0.56 7.67
N LEU A 29 -7.94 1.87 7.92
CA LEU A 29 -8.29 2.46 9.22
C LEU A 29 -9.75 2.18 9.58
N VAL A 30 -10.69 2.38 8.65
CA VAL A 30 -12.12 2.06 8.83
C VAL A 30 -12.35 0.58 9.16
N ARG A 31 -11.46 -0.31 8.69
CA ARG A 31 -11.50 -1.75 8.99
C ARG A 31 -10.88 -2.11 10.35
N GLY A 32 -10.43 -1.14 11.13
CA GLY A 32 -9.87 -1.35 12.47
C GLY A 32 -8.38 -1.68 12.50
N PHE A 33 -7.65 -1.49 11.40
CA PHE A 33 -6.20 -1.64 11.42
C PHE A 33 -5.58 -0.51 12.24
N SER A 34 -4.63 -0.86 13.12
CA SER A 34 -3.87 0.14 13.86
C SER A 34 -3.03 1.00 12.91
N GLU A 35 -2.76 2.27 13.26
CA GLU A 35 -1.84 3.10 12.47
C GLU A 35 -0.47 2.44 12.29
N ARG A 36 -0.02 1.69 13.32
CA ARG A 36 1.24 0.95 13.27
C ARG A 36 1.23 -0.07 12.14
N ASP A 37 0.13 -0.82 11.98
CA ASP A 37 0.02 -1.84 10.94
C ASP A 37 -0.23 -1.21 9.56
N VAL A 38 -0.96 -0.11 9.48
CA VAL A 38 -1.09 0.66 8.24
C VAL A 38 0.29 1.15 7.76
N LYS A 39 1.11 1.71 8.65
CA LYS A 39 2.50 2.14 8.32
C LYS A 39 3.38 0.99 7.84
N LYS A 40 3.19 -0.23 8.38
CA LYS A 40 3.84 -1.46 7.87
C LYS A 40 3.45 -1.75 6.42
N ILE A 41 2.16 -1.74 6.11
CA ILE A 41 1.61 -2.02 4.77
C ILE A 41 2.08 -0.98 3.75
N LEU A 42 2.07 0.31 4.13
CA LEU A 42 2.43 1.42 3.26
C LEU A 42 3.92 1.47 2.90
N GLY A 43 4.79 0.79 3.66
CA GLY A 43 6.19 0.66 3.25
C GLY A 43 7.16 0.22 4.32
N ASN A 44 6.83 0.27 5.61
CA ASN A 44 7.82 -0.11 6.63
C ASN A 44 8.21 -1.59 6.57
N ASN A 45 7.31 -2.48 6.11
CA ASN A 45 7.68 -3.87 5.84
C ASN A 45 8.69 -3.98 4.69
N PHE A 46 8.47 -3.24 3.60
CA PHE A 46 9.41 -3.19 2.48
C PHE A 46 10.77 -2.64 2.93
N LYS A 47 10.80 -1.50 3.62
CA LYS A 47 12.03 -0.90 4.15
C LYS A 47 12.81 -1.84 5.06
N ARG A 48 12.12 -2.62 5.91
CA ARG A 48 12.74 -3.61 6.80
C ARG A 48 13.48 -4.68 6.00
N VAL A 49 12.80 -5.29 5.03
CA VAL A 49 13.38 -6.36 4.19
C VAL A 49 14.47 -5.80 3.28
N PHE A 50 14.25 -4.64 2.67
CA PHE A 50 15.25 -4.01 1.80
C PHE A 50 16.57 -3.80 2.54
N ARG A 51 16.52 -3.24 3.76
CA ARG A 51 17.72 -3.09 4.60
C ARG A 51 18.36 -4.43 5.01
N GLU A 52 17.58 -5.49 5.18
CA GLU A 52 18.09 -6.82 5.54
C GLU A 52 18.87 -7.48 4.40
N VAL A 53 18.55 -7.14 3.14
CA VAL A 53 19.19 -7.75 1.97
C VAL A 53 20.25 -6.85 1.30
N THR A 54 20.18 -5.53 1.50
CA THR A 54 21.13 -4.57 0.89
C THR A 54 22.09 -3.92 1.89
N GLY A 55 21.86 -4.09 3.18
CA GLY A 55 22.74 -3.60 4.25
C GLY A 55 23.78 -4.63 4.62
#